data_AF-A0A6B9TFV8-F1
#
_entry.id   AF-A0A6B9TFV8-F1
#
_cell.length_a   1.000
_cell.length_b   1.000
_cell.length_c   1.000
_cell.angle_alpha   90.00
_cell.angle_beta   90.00
_cell.angle_gamma   90.00
#
_symmetry.space_group_name_H-M   'P 1'
#
loop_
_entity.id
_entity.type
_entity.pdbx_description
1 polymer ?
#
loop_
_entity_poly.entity_id
_entity_poly.type
_entity_poly.pdbx_seq_one_letter_code
_entity_poly.pdbx_strand_id
1 'polypeptide(L)'
;MLRKRSVRCLSIIILITVLAAAAGLYLEDSMEPQNPEEIAAFPPGSTVLEGDDVIDESGVRSVPLLLHPDYLLDSFNYMDPGNLLMALLTGAVRTPVSEMTGGIDHEGRSTVNGPGVIRVSGDKLVVQEPPAFLWAYKTPYTYGVRRGDVLEIIENGRKIKEVPADSISNSTVPHRYKSAERIKRWFKRADDGDRIVLDYQLSGFTDGRLPVPPERIEELFGEEVITYMENYPSGSPVMVYMKDYRKVQISSAVSYLGSYPEYDDNKRAFNARAFAAAWNGTIIPPGTEGSGKETVRFTASRDPEAPGGYASHGSCPPARALRAVVTGAGMPLPRGMTWEFHAVLFGFNPATGIKVKNTGKYPVLIEMWTTGSGAGTKIYARLYRLEPV
;
A
#
# COMPACT_ATOMS: atom_id res chain seq x y z
N MET A 1 42.99 -32.43 57.31
CA MET A 1 43.63 -31.86 56.10
C MET A 1 42.63 -31.52 54.98
N LEU A 2 41.62 -32.36 54.71
CA LEU A 2 40.58 -32.12 53.69
C LEU A 2 39.78 -30.81 53.89
N ARG A 3 39.43 -30.45 55.13
CA ARG A 3 38.65 -29.23 55.46
C ARG A 3 39.39 -27.91 55.13
N LYS A 4 40.72 -27.83 55.34
CA LYS A 4 41.54 -26.64 55.01
C LYS A 4 41.79 -26.49 53.51
N ARG A 5 41.91 -27.60 52.76
CA ARG A 5 41.98 -27.57 51.29
C ARG A 5 40.63 -27.20 50.67
N SER A 6 39.53 -27.74 51.19
CA SER A 6 38.17 -27.40 50.77
C SER A 6 37.83 -25.92 50.98
N VAL A 7 38.16 -25.33 52.14
CA VAL A 7 37.94 -23.90 52.40
C VAL A 7 38.78 -23.01 51.47
N ARG A 8 40.05 -23.36 51.20
CA ARG A 8 40.88 -22.61 50.24
C ARG A 8 40.35 -22.69 48.81
N CYS A 9 39.91 -23.86 48.36
CA CYS A 9 39.27 -24.00 47.04
C CYS A 9 37.98 -23.17 46.97
N LEU A 10 37.16 -23.17 48.02
CA LEU A 10 35.93 -22.38 48.08
C LEU A 10 36.23 -20.87 48.02
N SER A 11 37.23 -20.39 48.77
CA SER A 11 37.65 -18.99 48.74
C SER A 11 38.20 -18.56 47.38
N ILE A 12 38.95 -19.43 46.70
CA ILE A 12 39.47 -19.18 45.35
C ILE A 12 38.31 -19.12 44.34
N ILE A 13 37.33 -20.03 44.43
CA ILE A 13 36.15 -20.02 43.57
C ILE A 13 35.37 -18.72 43.75
N ILE A 14 35.06 -18.34 44.99
CA ILE A 14 34.34 -17.08 45.29
C ILE A 14 35.10 -15.87 44.73
N LEU A 15 36.43 -15.81 44.91
CA LEU A 15 37.25 -14.72 44.37
C LEU A 15 37.21 -14.66 42.83
N ILE A 16 37.28 -15.82 42.16
CA ILE A 16 37.18 -15.92 40.70
C ILE A 16 35.79 -15.46 40.23
N THR A 17 34.71 -15.88 40.93
CA THR A 17 33.34 -15.47 40.58
C THR A 17 33.15 -13.96 40.75
N VAL A 18 33.67 -13.37 41.83
CA VAL A 18 33.59 -11.92 42.07
C VAL A 18 34.40 -11.14 41.03
N LEU A 19 35.61 -11.61 40.69
CA LEU A 19 36.42 -10.98 39.64
C LEU A 19 35.77 -11.10 38.25
N ALA A 20 35.18 -12.25 37.94
CA ALA A 20 34.45 -12.47 36.69
C ALA A 20 33.20 -11.59 36.60
N ALA A 21 32.44 -11.45 37.70
CA ALA A 21 31.28 -10.57 37.76
C ALA A 21 31.68 -9.09 37.62
N ALA A 22 32.73 -8.64 38.30
CA ALA A 22 33.21 -7.26 38.19
C ALA A 22 33.75 -6.92 36.79
N ALA A 23 34.49 -7.85 36.17
CA ALA A 23 34.94 -7.70 34.78
C ALA A 23 33.77 -7.73 33.80
N GLY A 24 32.76 -8.55 34.05
CA GLY A 24 31.58 -8.62 33.21
C GLY A 24 30.71 -7.36 33.29
N LEU A 25 30.49 -6.80 34.49
CA LEU A 25 29.79 -5.51 34.64
C LEU A 25 30.52 -4.36 33.93
N TYR A 26 31.85 -4.34 34.00
CA TYR A 26 32.66 -3.36 33.25
C TYR A 26 32.54 -3.54 31.73
N LEU A 27 32.47 -4.78 31.26
CA LEU A 27 32.24 -5.08 29.84
C LEU A 27 30.81 -4.71 29.41
N GLU A 28 29.82 -4.93 30.26
CA GLU A 28 28.42 -4.59 29.98
C GLU A 28 28.23 -3.07 29.82
N ASP A 29 28.78 -2.28 30.73
CA ASP A 29 28.77 -0.80 30.66
C ASP A 29 29.54 -0.24 29.45
N SER A 30 30.41 -1.04 28.83
CA SER A 30 31.21 -0.65 27.66
C SER A 30 30.75 -1.28 26.35
N MET A 31 29.76 -2.18 26.38
CA MET A 31 29.18 -2.78 25.19
C MET A 31 27.98 -1.95 24.73
N GLU A 32 28.02 -1.51 23.48
CA GLU A 32 26.89 -0.83 22.88
C GLU A 32 25.66 -1.75 22.85
N PRO A 33 24.45 -1.19 23.07
CA PRO A 33 23.20 -1.92 22.87
C PRO A 33 23.17 -2.55 21.47
N GLN A 34 22.64 -3.76 21.38
CA GLN A 34 22.51 -4.43 20.09
C GLN A 34 21.68 -3.58 19.13
N ASN A 35 22.17 -3.38 17.91
CA ASN A 35 21.42 -2.65 16.90
C ASN A 35 20.16 -3.44 16.51
N PRO A 36 18.95 -2.88 16.69
CA PRO A 36 17.71 -3.56 16.35
C PRO A 36 17.59 -3.95 14.87
N GLU A 37 18.33 -3.30 13.99
CA GLU A 37 18.34 -3.65 12.57
C GLU A 37 19.06 -4.98 12.29
N GLU A 38 20.02 -5.37 13.14
CA GLU A 38 20.78 -6.62 12.96
C GLU A 38 19.96 -7.86 13.28
N ILE A 39 18.91 -7.72 14.08
CA ILE A 39 18.00 -8.81 14.46
C ILE A 39 16.74 -8.85 13.59
N ALA A 40 16.58 -7.94 12.62
CA ALA A 40 15.36 -7.84 11.84
C ALA A 40 15.40 -8.75 10.60
N ALA A 41 14.43 -9.66 10.46
CA ALA A 41 14.31 -10.51 9.28
C ALA A 41 13.96 -9.71 8.01
N PHE A 42 13.32 -8.56 8.18
CA PHE A 42 13.00 -7.62 7.12
C PHE A 42 13.52 -6.22 7.46
N PRO A 43 13.92 -5.41 6.46
CA PRO A 43 14.42 -4.07 6.74
C PRO A 43 13.34 -3.21 7.41
N PRO A 44 13.71 -2.31 8.35
CA PRO A 44 12.78 -1.36 8.93
C PRO A 44 12.02 -0.58 7.87
N GLY A 45 10.71 -0.47 8.06
CA GLY A 45 9.74 0.06 7.11
C GLY A 45 9.07 -1.00 6.25
N SER A 46 9.44 -2.28 6.35
CA SER A 46 8.72 -3.36 5.67
C SER A 46 7.32 -3.57 6.27
N THR A 47 6.38 -4.00 5.43
CA THR A 47 5.05 -4.44 5.88
C THR A 47 5.11 -5.90 6.30
N VAL A 48 4.45 -6.22 7.42
CA VAL A 48 4.32 -7.58 7.96
C VAL A 48 2.90 -7.82 8.43
N LEU A 49 2.48 -9.09 8.43
CA LEU A 49 1.19 -9.55 8.92
C LEU A 49 1.33 -10.20 10.29
N GLU A 50 0.19 -10.51 10.90
CA GLU A 50 0.15 -11.33 12.12
C GLU A 50 0.71 -12.73 11.84
N GLY A 51 1.64 -13.18 12.67
CA GLY A 51 2.30 -14.47 12.56
C GLY A 51 3.55 -14.50 11.67
N ASP A 52 3.90 -13.42 10.98
CA ASP A 52 5.15 -13.35 10.20
C ASP A 52 6.37 -13.40 11.13
N ASP A 53 7.38 -14.21 10.77
CA ASP A 53 8.69 -14.24 11.45
C ASP A 53 9.44 -12.93 11.15
N VAL A 54 9.58 -12.07 12.16
CA VAL A 54 10.18 -10.73 12.00
C VAL A 54 11.58 -10.62 12.59
N ILE A 55 12.03 -11.63 13.33
CA ILE A 55 13.37 -11.70 13.91
C ILE A 55 14.24 -12.67 13.12
N ASP A 56 15.45 -12.23 12.75
CA ASP A 56 16.53 -13.11 12.32
C ASP A 56 17.30 -13.59 13.55
N GLU A 57 17.00 -14.82 13.99
CA GLU A 57 17.66 -15.44 15.14
C GLU A 57 19.19 -15.52 14.99
N SER A 58 19.73 -15.55 13.77
CA SER A 58 21.16 -15.61 13.54
C SER A 58 21.87 -14.30 13.91
N GLY A 59 21.13 -13.19 13.89
CA GLY A 59 21.57 -11.88 14.31
C GLY A 59 21.53 -11.68 15.83
N VAL A 60 20.76 -12.50 16.58
CA VAL A 60 20.57 -12.30 18.03
C VAL A 60 21.87 -12.52 18.80
N ARG A 61 22.30 -11.48 19.53
CA ARG A 61 23.55 -11.54 20.30
C ARG A 61 23.40 -12.46 21.50
N SER A 62 24.48 -13.18 21.79
CA SER A 62 24.63 -13.95 23.03
C SER A 62 25.45 -13.16 24.04
N VAL A 63 25.03 -13.20 25.30
CA VAL A 63 25.65 -12.50 26.42
C VAL A 63 26.07 -13.49 27.51
N PRO A 64 27.12 -13.19 28.30
CA PRO A 64 27.53 -14.06 29.39
C PRO A 64 26.40 -14.28 30.40
N LEU A 65 26.08 -15.54 30.69
CA LEU A 65 25.00 -15.92 31.60
C LEU A 65 25.17 -15.35 33.02
N LEU A 66 26.42 -15.17 33.46
CA LEU A 66 26.73 -14.60 34.77
C LEU A 66 26.22 -13.16 34.94
N LEU A 67 26.04 -12.43 33.84
CA LEU A 67 25.55 -11.04 33.84
C LEU A 67 24.02 -10.97 33.75
N HIS A 68 23.42 -11.88 32.98
CA HIS A 68 21.98 -11.96 32.80
C HIS A 68 21.43 -13.35 33.18
N PRO A 69 21.51 -13.76 34.46
CA PRO A 69 20.95 -15.03 34.91
C PRO A 69 19.42 -15.08 34.77
N ASP A 70 18.77 -13.93 34.76
CA ASP A 70 17.34 -13.73 34.54
C ASP A 70 16.87 -14.16 33.14
N TYR A 71 17.73 -14.09 32.12
CA TYR A 71 17.39 -14.53 30.76
C TYR A 71 17.12 -16.04 30.66
N LEU A 72 17.62 -16.84 31.62
CA LEU A 72 17.25 -18.25 31.74
C LEU A 72 15.79 -18.43 32.16
N LEU A 73 15.24 -17.51 32.96
CA LEU A 73 13.84 -17.60 33.38
C LEU A 73 12.92 -17.50 32.17
N ASP A 74 13.24 -16.64 31.21
CA ASP A 74 12.52 -16.54 29.93
C ASP A 74 12.62 -17.85 29.15
N SER A 75 13.83 -18.42 29.05
CA SER A 75 14.06 -19.70 28.37
C SER A 75 13.28 -20.87 29.01
N PHE A 76 13.07 -20.85 30.33
CA PHE A 76 12.22 -21.83 31.04
C PHE A 76 10.73 -21.57 30.83
N ASN A 77 10.30 -20.30 30.91
CA ASN A 77 8.89 -19.92 30.79
C ASN A 77 8.34 -20.21 29.39
N TYR A 78 9.17 -20.01 28.37
CA TYR A 78 8.80 -20.19 26.96
C TYR A 78 9.31 -21.51 26.35
N MET A 79 9.89 -22.39 27.18
CA MET A 79 10.43 -23.69 26.76
C MET A 79 11.34 -23.60 25.53
N ASP A 80 12.43 -22.83 25.63
CA ASP A 80 13.49 -22.77 24.62
C ASP A 80 14.66 -23.72 24.99
N PRO A 81 14.61 -25.01 24.58
CA PRO A 81 15.66 -25.96 24.89
C PRO A 81 16.99 -25.64 24.21
N GLY A 82 16.98 -24.89 23.10
CA GLY A 82 18.18 -24.52 22.36
C GLY A 82 19.02 -23.54 23.16
N ASN A 83 18.39 -22.49 23.67
CA ASN A 83 19.08 -21.48 24.48
C ASN A 83 19.52 -22.03 25.84
N LEU A 84 18.71 -22.91 26.46
CA LEU A 84 19.12 -23.61 27.70
C LEU A 84 20.35 -24.50 27.48
N LEU A 85 20.41 -25.24 26.37
CA LEU A 85 21.58 -26.07 26.03
C LEU A 85 22.81 -25.21 25.74
N MET A 86 22.64 -24.11 25.00
CA MET A 86 23.72 -23.15 24.73
C MET A 86 24.29 -22.56 26.02
N ALA A 87 23.43 -22.17 26.95
CA ALA A 87 23.83 -21.65 28.26
C ALA A 87 24.64 -22.67 29.06
N LEU A 88 24.23 -23.94 29.05
CA LEU A 88 24.96 -25.02 29.72
C LEU A 88 26.34 -25.30 29.09
N LEU A 89 26.42 -25.29 27.76
CA LEU A 89 27.65 -25.65 27.03
C LEU A 89 28.67 -24.53 26.97
N THR A 90 28.22 -23.28 26.87
CA THR A 90 29.09 -22.13 26.56
C THR A 90 29.18 -21.11 27.71
N GLY A 91 28.26 -21.17 28.67
CA GLY A 91 28.13 -20.14 29.70
C GLY A 91 27.59 -18.80 29.16
N ALA A 92 27.06 -18.78 27.93
CA ALA A 92 26.40 -17.63 27.32
C ALA A 92 24.95 -17.96 26.94
N VAL A 93 24.08 -16.97 27.05
CA VAL A 93 22.64 -17.06 26.76
C VAL A 93 22.27 -16.00 25.74
N ARG A 94 21.37 -16.32 24.80
CA ARG A 94 20.81 -15.34 23.86
C ARG A 94 19.96 -14.33 24.62
N THR A 95 20.03 -13.07 24.22
CA THR A 95 19.11 -12.04 24.71
C THR A 95 17.66 -12.45 24.40
N PRO A 96 16.72 -12.38 25.36
CA PRO A 96 15.31 -12.69 25.11
C PRO A 96 14.64 -11.73 24.13
N VAL A 97 13.74 -12.25 23.30
CA VAL A 97 12.98 -11.45 22.32
C VAL A 97 12.22 -10.31 22.99
N SER A 98 11.66 -10.54 24.17
CA SER A 98 10.91 -9.58 24.99
C SER A 98 11.73 -8.34 25.36
N GLU A 99 13.06 -8.48 25.53
CA GLU A 99 13.95 -7.38 25.87
C GLU A 99 14.21 -6.47 24.66
N MET A 100 14.33 -7.05 23.47
CA MET A 100 14.74 -6.33 22.25
C MET A 100 13.57 -5.91 21.33
N THR A 101 12.33 -6.30 21.64
CA THR A 101 11.20 -6.08 20.72
C THR A 101 9.91 -5.53 21.35
N GLY A 102 8.98 -5.10 20.48
CA GLY A 102 7.60 -4.76 20.85
C GLY A 102 6.61 -5.08 19.73
N GLY A 103 5.41 -5.58 20.08
CA GLY A 103 4.45 -6.08 19.08
C GLY A 103 4.88 -7.41 18.44
N ILE A 104 5.81 -8.13 19.07
CA ILE A 104 6.40 -9.38 18.63
C ILE A 104 6.26 -10.40 19.78
N ASP A 105 5.91 -11.65 19.47
CA ASP A 105 5.81 -12.73 20.45
C ASP A 105 7.20 -13.31 20.82
N HIS A 106 7.23 -14.21 21.80
CA HIS A 106 8.47 -14.84 22.25
C HIS A 106 9.17 -15.70 21.18
N GLU A 107 8.44 -16.14 20.14
CA GLU A 107 8.99 -16.89 19.01
C GLU A 107 9.53 -15.96 17.91
N GLY A 108 9.44 -14.64 18.09
CA GLY A 108 9.90 -13.67 17.11
C GLY A 108 8.89 -13.38 16.00
N ARG A 109 7.61 -13.69 16.21
CA ARG A 109 6.53 -13.44 15.25
C ARG A 109 5.74 -12.18 15.56
N SER A 110 5.30 -11.48 14.52
CA SER A 110 4.42 -10.31 14.65
C SER A 110 3.08 -10.69 15.32
N THR A 111 2.64 -9.90 16.30
CA THR A 111 1.33 -10.06 16.97
C THR A 111 0.31 -8.99 16.54
N VAL A 112 0.69 -8.14 15.57
CA VAL A 112 -0.11 -7.01 15.12
C VAL A 112 -1.20 -7.46 14.15
N ASN A 113 -2.45 -7.11 14.47
CA ASN A 113 -3.59 -7.41 13.61
C ASN A 113 -3.67 -6.41 12.43
N GLY A 114 -3.52 -6.92 11.22
CA GLY A 114 -3.53 -6.15 9.97
C GLY A 114 -2.11 -5.91 9.43
N PRO A 115 -1.95 -5.04 8.41
CA PRO A 115 -0.65 -4.79 7.79
C PRO A 115 0.22 -3.89 8.67
N GLY A 116 0.89 -4.48 9.66
CA GLY A 116 1.86 -3.82 10.52
C GLY A 116 3.09 -3.32 9.76
N VAL A 117 3.86 -2.44 10.39
CA VAL A 117 5.13 -1.94 9.85
C VAL A 117 6.26 -2.10 10.86
N ILE A 118 7.38 -2.66 10.42
CA ILE A 118 8.58 -2.80 11.26
C ILE A 118 9.23 -1.42 11.42
N ARG A 119 9.57 -1.05 12.65
CA ARG A 119 10.22 0.21 13.01
C ARG A 119 11.29 -0.03 14.06
N VAL A 120 12.24 0.90 14.15
CA VAL A 120 13.17 0.99 15.28
C VAL A 120 12.65 2.08 16.21
N SER A 121 12.42 1.75 17.48
CA SER A 121 11.98 2.68 18.50
C SER A 121 12.95 2.64 19.68
N GLY A 122 13.89 3.58 19.70
CA GLY A 122 14.99 3.53 20.66
C GLY A 122 15.92 2.35 20.33
N ASP A 123 16.08 1.46 21.29
CA ASP A 123 16.88 0.23 21.24
C ASP A 123 16.05 -1.02 20.92
N LYS A 124 14.80 -0.87 20.48
CA LYS A 124 13.91 -2.00 20.17
C LYS A 124 13.45 -2.05 18.72
N LEU A 125 13.29 -3.26 18.22
CA LEU A 125 12.59 -3.57 16.98
C LEU A 125 11.10 -3.70 17.29
N VAL A 126 10.27 -2.85 16.68
CA VAL A 126 8.84 -2.78 16.98
C VAL A 126 8.02 -3.02 15.72
N VAL A 127 7.02 -3.89 15.81
CA VAL A 127 5.95 -3.93 14.80
C VAL A 127 4.87 -2.96 15.23
N GLN A 128 4.72 -1.87 14.49
CA GLN A 128 3.72 -0.86 14.75
C GLN A 128 2.40 -1.25 14.07
N GLU A 129 1.28 -1.10 14.80
CA GLU A 129 -0.05 -1.29 14.24
C GLU A 129 -0.35 -0.31 13.09
N PRO A 130 -1.09 -0.75 12.04
CA PRO A 130 -1.53 0.15 10.99
C PRO A 130 -2.48 1.22 11.55
N PRO A 131 -2.46 2.44 11.00
CA PRO A 131 -3.49 3.43 11.31
C PRO A 131 -4.88 2.94 10.85
N ALA A 132 -5.95 3.52 11.40
CA ALA A 132 -7.33 3.22 11.00
C ALA A 132 -7.58 3.36 9.48
N PHE A 133 -6.82 4.25 8.83
CA PHE A 133 -6.78 4.39 7.38
C PHE A 133 -5.32 4.40 6.91
N LEU A 134 -4.97 3.44 6.07
CA LEU A 134 -3.68 3.39 5.39
C LEU A 134 -3.91 3.46 3.89
N TRP A 135 -3.21 4.39 3.23
CA TRP A 135 -3.24 4.51 1.78
C TRP A 135 -1.84 4.74 1.23
N ALA A 136 -1.67 4.41 -0.04
CA ALA A 136 -0.46 4.61 -0.81
C ALA A 136 -0.83 5.07 -2.23
N TYR A 137 0.15 5.21 -3.10
CA TYR A 137 -0.05 5.56 -4.50
C TYR A 137 0.28 4.38 -5.41
N LYS A 138 -0.58 4.18 -6.43
CA LYS A 138 -0.28 3.28 -7.57
C LYS A 138 0.82 3.90 -8.41
N THR A 139 2.05 3.42 -8.27
CA THR A 139 3.21 3.94 -9.03
C THR A 139 3.76 2.88 -9.98
N PRO A 140 4.27 3.27 -11.16
CA PRO A 140 4.89 2.33 -12.07
C PRO A 140 6.07 1.58 -11.42
N TYR A 141 6.14 0.27 -11.64
CA TYR A 141 7.21 -0.60 -11.12
C TYR A 141 7.99 -1.27 -12.26
N THR A 142 7.29 -2.07 -13.07
CA THR A 142 7.86 -2.77 -14.22
C THR A 142 7.63 -1.99 -15.49
N TYR A 143 8.68 -1.82 -16.30
CA TYR A 143 8.63 -1.15 -17.59
C TYR A 143 9.06 -2.08 -18.71
N GLY A 144 8.41 -1.98 -19.85
CA GLY A 144 8.90 -2.45 -21.14
C GLY A 144 9.60 -1.31 -21.87
N VAL A 145 10.81 -1.53 -22.35
CA VAL A 145 11.57 -0.55 -23.14
C VAL A 145 11.86 -1.14 -24.52
N ARG A 146 11.53 -0.40 -25.58
CA ARG A 146 11.85 -0.83 -26.94
C ARG A 146 13.36 -0.65 -27.19
N ARG A 147 14.03 -1.72 -27.65
CA ARG A 147 15.42 -1.70 -28.12
C ARG A 147 15.54 -2.51 -29.40
N GLY A 148 15.56 -1.86 -30.56
CA GLY A 148 15.53 -2.54 -31.84
C GLY A 148 14.29 -3.44 -31.95
N ASP A 149 14.53 -4.75 -32.11
CA ASP A 149 13.48 -5.77 -32.24
C ASP A 149 13.17 -6.52 -30.94
N VAL A 150 13.68 -6.05 -29.79
CA VAL A 150 13.39 -6.64 -28.48
C VAL A 150 12.70 -5.65 -27.55
N LEU A 151 11.87 -6.21 -26.67
CA LEU A 151 11.30 -5.55 -25.50
C LEU A 151 12.15 -5.92 -24.27
N GLU A 152 12.91 -4.96 -23.75
CA GLU A 152 13.59 -5.12 -22.45
C GLU A 152 12.58 -4.91 -21.33
N ILE A 153 12.47 -5.86 -20.41
CA ILE A 153 11.70 -5.72 -19.18
C ILE A 153 12.64 -5.27 -18.06
N ILE A 154 12.32 -4.12 -17.49
CA ILE A 154 13.09 -3.46 -16.45
C ILE A 154 12.26 -3.39 -15.17
N GLU A 155 12.81 -3.91 -14.08
CA GLU A 155 12.24 -3.85 -12.74
C GLU A 155 13.22 -3.18 -11.80
N ASN A 156 12.74 -2.19 -11.04
CA ASN A 156 13.56 -1.43 -10.10
C ASN A 156 14.91 -0.94 -10.69
N GLY A 157 14.88 -0.47 -11.95
CA GLY A 157 16.05 0.03 -12.68
C GLY A 157 17.00 -1.05 -13.22
N ARG A 158 16.72 -2.34 -13.00
CA ARG A 158 17.53 -3.46 -13.50
C ARG A 158 16.80 -4.20 -14.61
N LYS A 159 17.54 -4.56 -15.66
CA LYS A 159 17.01 -5.46 -16.70
C LYS A 159 16.86 -6.87 -16.12
N ILE A 160 15.65 -7.41 -16.18
CA ILE A 160 15.35 -8.77 -15.71
C ILE A 160 15.11 -9.76 -16.86
N LYS A 161 14.67 -9.27 -18.03
CA LYS A 161 14.31 -10.13 -19.16
C LYS A 161 14.35 -9.36 -20.49
N GLU A 162 14.63 -10.07 -21.57
CA GLU A 162 14.44 -9.60 -22.95
C GLU A 162 13.41 -10.48 -23.65
N VAL A 163 12.51 -9.86 -24.40
CA VAL A 163 11.46 -10.56 -25.16
C VAL A 163 11.52 -10.11 -26.62
N PRO A 164 11.82 -11.01 -27.58
CA PRO A 164 11.73 -10.68 -29.00
C PRO A 164 10.33 -10.20 -29.39
N ALA A 165 10.22 -9.25 -30.31
CA ALA A 165 8.95 -8.64 -30.72
C ALA A 165 7.87 -9.67 -31.10
N ASP A 166 8.27 -10.72 -31.82
CA ASP A 166 7.36 -11.79 -32.26
C ASP A 166 6.92 -12.72 -31.12
N SER A 167 7.73 -12.81 -30.06
CA SER A 167 7.49 -13.65 -28.88
C SER A 167 6.68 -12.96 -27.78
N ILE A 168 6.28 -11.69 -27.97
CA ILE A 168 5.41 -10.99 -27.00
C ILE A 168 4.08 -11.77 -26.87
N SER A 169 3.72 -12.20 -25.67
CA SER A 169 2.50 -12.93 -25.34
C SER A 169 2.18 -12.74 -23.87
N ASN A 170 0.96 -13.09 -23.44
CA ASN A 170 0.61 -13.00 -22.01
C ASN A 170 1.46 -13.97 -21.13
N SER A 171 2.14 -14.95 -21.73
CA SER A 171 3.09 -15.83 -21.03
C SER A 171 4.51 -15.25 -20.94
N THR A 172 4.85 -14.26 -21.77
CA THR A 172 6.21 -13.68 -21.79
C THR A 172 6.30 -12.30 -21.16
N VAL A 173 5.18 -11.57 -21.05
CA VAL A 173 5.11 -10.24 -20.42
C VAL A 173 4.01 -10.17 -19.35
N PRO A 174 4.18 -9.31 -18.33
CA PRO A 174 3.09 -8.97 -17.41
C PRO A 174 1.87 -8.46 -18.17
N HIS A 175 0.70 -9.00 -17.85
CA HIS A 175 -0.53 -8.75 -18.62
C HIS A 175 -1.73 -8.29 -17.79
N ARG A 176 -1.54 -8.10 -16.48
CA ARG A 176 -2.60 -7.67 -15.56
C ARG A 176 -3.23 -6.33 -15.97
N TYR A 177 -2.39 -5.33 -16.26
CA TYR A 177 -2.86 -3.97 -16.60
C TYR A 177 -2.96 -3.71 -18.11
N LYS A 178 -2.24 -4.49 -18.93
CA LYS A 178 -2.20 -4.34 -20.39
C LYS A 178 -2.04 -5.70 -21.04
N SER A 179 -2.98 -6.05 -21.94
CA SER A 179 -2.84 -7.27 -22.72
C SER A 179 -1.59 -7.24 -23.62
N ALA A 180 -1.03 -8.42 -23.91
CA ALA A 180 0.09 -8.54 -24.85
C ALA A 180 -0.23 -7.93 -26.22
N GLU A 181 -1.47 -7.97 -26.69
CA GLU A 181 -1.89 -7.30 -27.93
C GLU A 181 -1.73 -5.78 -27.85
N ARG A 182 -2.07 -5.16 -26.71
CA ARG A 182 -1.88 -3.72 -26.50
C ARG A 182 -0.40 -3.38 -26.49
N ILE A 183 0.42 -4.23 -25.86
CA ILE A 183 1.88 -4.08 -25.82
C ILE A 183 2.46 -4.21 -27.24
N LYS A 184 2.05 -5.21 -28.03
CA LYS A 184 2.44 -5.36 -29.45
C LYS A 184 2.09 -4.15 -30.30
N ARG A 185 0.87 -3.62 -30.14
CA ARG A 185 0.42 -2.43 -30.89
C ARG A 185 1.24 -1.19 -30.51
N TRP A 186 1.60 -1.05 -29.23
CA TRP A 186 2.50 0.00 -28.79
C TRP A 186 3.91 -0.21 -29.37
N PHE A 187 4.47 -1.41 -29.25
CA PHE A 187 5.82 -1.73 -29.71
C PHE A 187 6.02 -1.37 -31.19
N LYS A 188 5.07 -1.70 -32.06
CA LYS A 188 5.12 -1.38 -33.50
C LYS A 188 5.17 0.12 -33.82
N ARG A 189 4.75 0.97 -32.89
CA ARG A 189 4.65 2.43 -33.07
C ARG A 189 5.66 3.21 -32.22
N ALA A 190 6.23 2.56 -31.22
CA ALA A 190 7.18 3.14 -30.28
C ALA A 190 8.54 3.33 -30.96
N ASP A 191 9.27 4.37 -30.59
CA ASP A 191 10.67 4.55 -31.03
C ASP A 191 11.63 3.81 -30.08
N ASP A 192 12.88 3.60 -30.52
CA ASP A 192 13.90 3.00 -29.66
C ASP A 192 14.16 3.87 -28.42
N GLY A 193 14.03 3.26 -27.24
CA GLY A 193 14.11 3.94 -25.96
C GLY A 193 12.77 4.37 -25.35
N ASP A 194 11.68 4.30 -26.11
CA ASP A 194 10.34 4.52 -25.56
C ASP A 194 10.00 3.48 -24.50
N ARG A 195 9.18 3.90 -23.53
CA ARG A 195 8.79 3.10 -22.38
C ARG A 195 7.28 2.88 -22.30
N ILE A 196 6.88 1.70 -21.89
CA ILE A 196 5.52 1.36 -21.49
C ILE A 196 5.52 0.79 -20.08
N VAL A 197 4.63 1.27 -19.23
CA VAL A 197 4.42 0.68 -17.89
C VAL A 197 3.69 -0.66 -18.04
N LEU A 198 4.24 -1.72 -17.46
CA LEU A 198 3.71 -3.08 -17.50
C LEU A 198 3.05 -3.48 -16.17
N ASP A 199 3.63 -3.05 -15.05
CA ASP A 199 3.15 -3.38 -13.71
C ASP A 199 3.30 -2.18 -12.73
N TYR A 200 2.58 -2.24 -11.61
CA TYR A 200 2.51 -1.18 -10.61
C TYR A 200 2.73 -1.71 -9.20
N GLN A 201 3.53 -0.97 -8.43
CA GLN A 201 3.72 -1.17 -7.00
C GLN A 201 2.81 -0.22 -6.19
N LEU A 202 2.76 -0.44 -4.88
CA LEU A 202 2.27 0.56 -3.92
C LEU A 202 3.46 1.28 -3.32
N SER A 203 3.45 2.61 -3.32
CA SER A 203 4.54 3.41 -2.75
C SER A 203 4.03 4.74 -2.21
N GLY A 204 4.84 5.40 -1.37
CA GLY A 204 4.42 6.67 -0.75
C GLY A 204 3.27 6.46 0.24
N PHE A 205 3.36 5.40 1.04
CA PHE A 205 2.41 5.12 2.11
C PHE A 205 2.38 6.25 3.14
N THR A 206 1.22 6.45 3.75
CA THR A 206 0.99 7.58 4.65
C THR A 206 1.61 7.48 6.02
N ASP A 207 2.01 6.28 6.42
CA ASP A 207 2.82 6.03 7.61
C ASP A 207 4.31 5.94 7.28
N GLY A 208 4.71 6.23 6.03
CA GLY A 208 6.11 6.24 5.59
C GLY A 208 6.76 4.87 5.50
N ARG A 209 5.99 3.78 5.36
CA ARG A 209 6.56 2.44 5.12
C ARG A 209 7.17 2.33 3.71
N LEU A 210 8.02 1.32 3.52
CA LEU A 210 8.69 1.04 2.26
C LEU A 210 7.68 0.69 1.15
N PRO A 211 8.03 0.92 -0.13
CA PRO A 211 7.23 0.45 -1.24
C PRO A 211 7.01 -1.06 -1.22
N VAL A 212 5.84 -1.50 -1.67
CA VAL A 212 5.46 -2.92 -1.77
C VAL A 212 5.37 -3.31 -3.24
N PRO A 213 6.19 -4.27 -3.70
CA PRO A 213 6.24 -4.66 -5.10
C PRO A 213 4.99 -5.48 -5.50
N PRO A 214 4.62 -5.51 -6.79
CA PRO A 214 3.35 -6.08 -7.27
C PRO A 214 3.03 -7.47 -6.75
N GLU A 215 4.03 -8.35 -6.66
CA GLU A 215 3.92 -9.74 -6.26
C GLU A 215 3.55 -9.94 -4.79
N ARG A 216 3.76 -8.94 -3.93
CA ARG A 216 3.43 -9.01 -2.49
C ARG A 216 2.12 -8.30 -2.13
N ILE A 217 1.54 -7.50 -3.03
CA ILE A 217 0.39 -6.64 -2.70
C ILE A 217 -0.83 -7.47 -2.29
N GLU A 218 -1.14 -8.54 -3.04
CA GLU A 218 -2.30 -9.38 -2.77
C GLU A 218 -2.17 -10.11 -1.43
N GLU A 219 -0.99 -10.63 -1.13
CA GLU A 219 -0.68 -11.28 0.14
C GLU A 219 -0.84 -10.31 1.32
N LEU A 220 -0.26 -9.10 1.21
CA LEU A 220 -0.19 -8.15 2.32
C LEU A 220 -1.46 -7.31 2.52
N PHE A 221 -2.24 -7.07 1.47
CA PHE A 221 -3.40 -6.16 1.52
C PHE A 221 -4.69 -6.73 0.90
N GLY A 222 -4.64 -7.91 0.29
CA GLY A 222 -5.79 -8.60 -0.29
C GLY A 222 -6.09 -8.27 -1.76
N GLU A 223 -6.90 -9.12 -2.38
CA GLU A 223 -7.30 -9.04 -3.80
C GLU A 223 -8.09 -7.76 -4.14
N GLU A 224 -8.86 -7.21 -3.17
CA GLU A 224 -9.63 -5.98 -3.37
C GLU A 224 -8.74 -4.78 -3.71
N VAL A 225 -7.53 -4.72 -3.14
CA VAL A 225 -6.56 -3.66 -3.41
C VAL A 225 -6.01 -3.77 -4.83
N ILE A 226 -5.71 -4.99 -5.29
CA ILE A 226 -5.32 -5.26 -6.68
C ILE A 226 -6.45 -4.85 -7.63
N THR A 227 -7.68 -5.28 -7.34
CA THR A 227 -8.86 -4.94 -8.15
C THR A 227 -9.06 -3.42 -8.23
N TYR A 228 -8.86 -2.71 -7.12
CA TYR A 228 -8.88 -1.25 -7.12
C TYR A 228 -7.77 -0.72 -8.04
N MET A 229 -6.51 -1.12 -7.85
CA MET A 229 -5.39 -0.67 -8.67
C MET A 229 -5.62 -0.89 -10.17
N GLU A 230 -6.19 -2.01 -10.59
CA GLU A 230 -6.50 -2.29 -12.00
C GLU A 230 -7.49 -1.29 -12.61
N ASN A 231 -8.41 -0.77 -11.79
CA ASN A 231 -9.46 0.12 -12.25
C ASN A 231 -9.07 1.59 -12.31
N TYR A 232 -8.09 2.05 -11.52
CA TYR A 232 -7.75 3.48 -11.40
C TYR A 232 -6.42 3.84 -12.10
N PRO A 233 -6.29 5.07 -12.63
CA PRO A 233 -5.09 5.48 -13.35
C PRO A 233 -3.82 5.46 -12.48
N SER A 234 -2.66 5.39 -13.12
CA SER A 234 -1.38 5.59 -12.45
C SER A 234 -1.33 6.93 -11.71
N GLY A 235 -0.71 6.94 -10.53
CA GLY A 235 -0.64 8.09 -9.64
C GLY A 235 -1.88 8.29 -8.77
N SER A 236 -2.92 7.47 -8.92
CA SER A 236 -4.07 7.51 -8.02
C SER A 236 -3.70 7.05 -6.60
N PRO A 237 -4.27 7.68 -5.56
CA PRO A 237 -4.23 7.12 -4.22
C PRO A 237 -5.05 5.84 -4.18
N VAL A 238 -4.60 4.87 -3.40
CA VAL A 238 -5.20 3.56 -3.19
C VAL A 238 -5.33 3.36 -1.70
N MET A 239 -6.56 3.22 -1.22
CA MET A 239 -6.82 2.83 0.17
C MET A 239 -6.52 1.35 0.31
N VAL A 240 -5.50 1.01 1.09
CA VAL A 240 -5.00 -0.38 1.21
C VAL A 240 -5.47 -1.06 2.49
N TYR A 241 -5.88 -0.27 3.49
CA TYR A 241 -6.42 -0.80 4.73
C TYR A 241 -7.36 0.22 5.37
N MET A 242 -8.49 -0.27 5.88
CA MET A 242 -9.45 0.49 6.67
C MET A 242 -9.97 -0.39 7.80
N LYS A 243 -9.94 0.10 9.03
CA LYS A 243 -10.46 -0.60 10.20
C LYS A 243 -11.24 0.37 11.10
N ASP A 244 -12.24 -0.18 11.79
CA ASP A 244 -13.03 0.50 12.83
C ASP A 244 -13.44 1.92 12.42
N TYR A 245 -14.19 2.01 11.31
CA TYR A 245 -14.69 3.28 10.80
C TYR A 245 -16.20 3.30 10.65
N ARG A 246 -16.79 4.49 10.75
CA ARG A 246 -18.18 4.76 10.43
C ARG A 246 -18.29 5.59 9.16
N LYS A 247 -19.37 5.35 8.41
CA LYS A 247 -19.69 6.05 7.16
C LYS A 247 -20.73 7.15 7.44
N VAL A 248 -20.31 8.41 7.37
CA VAL A 248 -21.17 9.58 7.64
C VAL A 248 -21.53 10.27 6.33
N GLN A 249 -22.81 10.35 5.97
CA GLN A 249 -23.22 11.07 4.76
C GLN A 249 -23.06 12.58 4.98
N ILE A 250 -22.25 13.23 4.16
CA ILE A 250 -21.96 14.67 4.29
C ILE A 250 -22.58 15.50 3.16
N SER A 251 -22.92 14.88 2.02
CA SER A 251 -23.62 15.55 0.93
C SER A 251 -24.35 14.57 0.03
N SER A 252 -25.40 15.04 -0.65
CA SER A 252 -26.15 14.28 -1.65
C SER A 252 -26.72 15.20 -2.72
N ALA A 253 -26.76 14.74 -3.96
CA ALA A 253 -27.33 15.48 -5.08
C ALA A 253 -28.05 14.56 -6.06
N VAL A 254 -28.97 15.15 -6.82
CA VAL A 254 -29.67 14.52 -7.92
C VAL A 254 -29.54 15.39 -9.17
N SER A 255 -29.36 14.77 -10.33
CA SER A 255 -29.44 15.42 -11.63
C SER A 255 -30.25 14.59 -12.62
N TYR A 256 -30.63 15.21 -13.74
CA TYR A 256 -31.46 14.61 -14.76
C TYR A 256 -30.80 14.79 -16.13
N LEU A 257 -30.88 13.76 -16.97
CA LEU A 257 -30.25 13.77 -18.30
C LEU A 257 -30.93 14.76 -19.26
N GLY A 258 -32.27 14.75 -19.29
CA GLY A 258 -33.07 15.51 -20.26
C GLY A 258 -32.94 14.96 -21.69
N SER A 259 -33.70 15.51 -22.64
CA SER A 259 -33.68 15.07 -24.05
C SER A 259 -32.86 16.04 -24.92
N TYR A 260 -31.95 15.48 -25.71
CA TYR A 260 -31.20 16.14 -26.79
C TYR A 260 -31.05 15.09 -27.92
N PRO A 261 -32.12 14.84 -28.68
CA PRO A 261 -32.17 13.76 -29.68
C PRO A 261 -31.11 13.87 -30.77
N GLU A 262 -30.65 15.09 -31.07
CA GLU A 262 -29.59 15.37 -32.04
C GLU A 262 -28.26 14.66 -31.73
N TYR A 263 -28.05 14.29 -30.46
CA TYR A 263 -26.87 13.57 -29.99
C TYR A 263 -27.15 12.12 -29.56
N ASP A 264 -28.34 11.61 -29.88
CA ASP A 264 -28.87 10.28 -29.52
C ASP A 264 -29.03 10.09 -28.00
N ASP A 265 -30.28 10.17 -27.53
CA ASP A 265 -30.61 10.05 -26.11
C ASP A 265 -30.23 8.69 -25.49
N ASN A 266 -30.11 7.62 -26.28
CA ASN A 266 -29.65 6.33 -25.77
C ASN A 266 -28.13 6.34 -25.54
N LYS A 267 -27.36 6.94 -26.45
CA LYS A 267 -25.91 7.14 -26.26
C LYS A 267 -25.63 8.07 -25.09
N ARG A 268 -26.42 9.14 -24.94
CA ARG A 268 -26.34 10.05 -23.80
C ARG A 268 -26.63 9.34 -22.49
N ALA A 269 -27.67 8.52 -22.44
CA ALA A 269 -27.99 7.71 -21.26
C ALA A 269 -26.89 6.70 -20.95
N PHE A 270 -26.31 6.05 -21.95
CA PHE A 270 -25.13 5.18 -21.77
C PHE A 270 -23.97 5.93 -21.13
N ASN A 271 -23.60 7.10 -21.65
CA ASN A 271 -22.52 7.91 -21.09
C ASN A 271 -22.81 8.41 -19.67
N ALA A 272 -24.08 8.70 -19.35
CA ALA A 272 -24.47 9.06 -17.99
C ALA A 272 -24.26 7.91 -17.00
N ARG A 273 -24.62 6.68 -17.40
CA ARG A 273 -24.38 5.45 -16.61
C ARG A 273 -22.90 5.14 -16.48
N ALA A 274 -22.14 5.26 -17.57
CA ALA A 274 -20.70 5.08 -17.57
C ALA A 274 -20.02 6.05 -16.60
N PHE A 275 -20.42 7.33 -16.60
CA PHE A 275 -19.89 8.31 -15.65
C PHE A 275 -20.16 7.88 -14.20
N ALA A 276 -21.40 7.51 -13.88
CA ALA A 276 -21.74 7.07 -12.53
C ALA A 276 -20.93 5.82 -12.14
N ALA A 277 -20.80 4.83 -13.01
CA ALA A 277 -20.00 3.63 -12.76
C ALA A 277 -18.50 3.92 -12.58
N ALA A 278 -17.97 4.91 -13.30
CA ALA A 278 -16.58 5.34 -13.19
C ALA A 278 -16.26 5.96 -11.83
N TRP A 279 -17.19 6.69 -11.23
CA TRP A 279 -16.99 7.38 -9.95
C TRP A 279 -17.56 6.64 -8.73
N ASN A 280 -18.41 5.63 -8.95
CA ASN A 280 -18.98 4.85 -7.86
C ASN A 280 -17.92 4.00 -7.16
N GLY A 281 -17.83 4.13 -5.84
CA GLY A 281 -16.85 3.41 -5.03
C GLY A 281 -15.48 4.09 -4.97
N THR A 282 -15.35 5.32 -5.47
CA THR A 282 -14.07 6.05 -5.42
C THR A 282 -13.85 6.62 -4.02
N ILE A 283 -12.82 6.11 -3.33
CA ILE A 283 -12.31 6.66 -2.07
C ILE A 283 -11.18 7.65 -2.37
N ILE A 284 -11.23 8.83 -1.78
CA ILE A 284 -10.22 9.89 -1.91
C ILE A 284 -9.67 10.21 -0.51
N PRO A 285 -8.43 9.81 -0.21
CA PRO A 285 -7.84 10.08 1.10
C PRO A 285 -7.62 11.57 1.42
N PRO A 286 -7.42 11.93 2.70
CA PRO A 286 -7.17 13.31 3.14
C PRO A 286 -5.99 13.96 2.41
N GLY A 287 -6.17 15.20 1.96
CA GLY A 287 -5.10 15.98 1.32
C GLY A 287 -4.71 15.52 -0.09
N THR A 288 -5.40 14.54 -0.66
CA THR A 288 -5.08 13.96 -1.97
C THR A 288 -6.07 14.37 -3.07
N GLU A 289 -5.74 14.04 -4.32
CA GLU A 289 -6.64 14.12 -5.47
C GLU A 289 -6.96 12.73 -6.02
N GLY A 290 -8.24 12.47 -6.29
CA GLY A 290 -8.74 11.23 -6.87
C GLY A 290 -9.34 11.41 -8.26
N SER A 291 -9.52 10.31 -8.99
CA SER A 291 -10.17 10.25 -10.31
C SER A 291 -11.15 9.08 -10.35
N GLY A 292 -12.03 9.05 -11.34
CA GLY A 292 -12.81 7.86 -11.67
C GLY A 292 -11.95 6.76 -12.31
N LYS A 293 -12.58 5.60 -12.53
CA LYS A 293 -11.97 4.39 -13.08
C LYS A 293 -11.57 4.54 -14.55
N GLU A 294 -10.32 4.24 -14.89
CA GLU A 294 -9.77 4.30 -16.26
C GLU A 294 -10.26 3.17 -17.19
N THR A 295 -10.82 2.11 -16.61
CA THR A 295 -11.39 0.96 -17.31
C THR A 295 -12.75 1.26 -17.92
N VAL A 296 -13.46 2.28 -17.42
CA VAL A 296 -14.77 2.67 -17.91
C VAL A 296 -14.64 3.47 -19.21
N ARG A 297 -15.44 3.07 -20.22
CA ARG A 297 -15.43 3.67 -21.56
C ARG A 297 -16.70 4.48 -21.79
N PHE A 298 -16.54 5.52 -22.60
CA PHE A 298 -17.62 6.38 -23.07
C PHE A 298 -17.79 6.18 -24.57
N THR A 299 -19.01 6.38 -25.06
CA THR A 299 -19.29 6.45 -26.49
C THR A 299 -19.22 7.89 -26.97
N ALA A 300 -18.95 8.04 -28.27
CA ALA A 300 -18.85 9.33 -28.92
C ALA A 300 -20.09 9.60 -29.77
N SER A 301 -20.55 10.84 -29.73
CA SER A 301 -21.55 11.40 -30.64
C SER A 301 -20.89 12.50 -31.45
N ARG A 302 -21.27 12.63 -32.73
CA ARG A 302 -20.72 13.67 -33.61
C ARG A 302 -21.20 15.03 -33.12
N ASP A 303 -20.26 15.95 -32.98
CA ASP A 303 -20.50 17.32 -32.53
C ASP A 303 -19.50 18.24 -33.24
N PRO A 304 -19.93 19.04 -34.24
CA PRO A 304 -19.07 19.97 -34.96
C PRO A 304 -18.42 21.03 -34.08
N GLU A 305 -19.00 21.35 -32.92
CA GLU A 305 -18.48 22.35 -31.99
C GLU A 305 -17.42 21.76 -31.04
N ALA A 306 -17.39 20.43 -30.90
CA ALA A 306 -16.39 19.76 -30.09
C ALA A 306 -15.01 19.76 -30.77
N PRO A 307 -13.92 20.02 -30.03
CA PRO A 307 -12.57 19.83 -30.55
C PRO A 307 -12.37 18.39 -31.04
N GLY A 308 -12.16 18.23 -32.35
CA GLY A 308 -12.05 16.92 -33.01
C GLY A 308 -13.36 16.37 -33.58
N GLY A 309 -14.47 17.11 -33.51
CA GLY A 309 -15.75 16.78 -34.17
C GLY A 309 -16.62 15.77 -33.44
N TYR A 310 -16.25 15.36 -32.23
CA TYR A 310 -16.96 14.36 -31.43
C TYR A 310 -16.89 14.66 -29.93
N ALA A 311 -17.97 14.34 -29.21
CA ALA A 311 -18.06 14.47 -27.76
C ALA A 311 -18.79 13.29 -27.11
N SER A 312 -18.47 13.03 -25.84
CA SER A 312 -19.23 12.10 -24.99
C SER A 312 -20.45 12.80 -24.37
N HIS A 313 -21.43 13.18 -25.20
CA HIS A 313 -22.66 13.79 -24.69
C HIS A 313 -23.35 12.88 -23.67
N GLY A 314 -24.00 13.49 -22.67
CA GLY A 314 -24.58 12.78 -21.53
C GLY A 314 -23.67 12.72 -20.29
N SER A 315 -22.40 13.10 -20.39
CA SER A 315 -21.49 13.18 -19.24
C SER A 315 -21.67 14.43 -18.36
N CYS A 316 -22.24 15.52 -18.88
CA CYS A 316 -22.42 16.76 -18.10
C CYS A 316 -23.45 16.61 -16.94
N PRO A 317 -24.63 15.99 -17.11
CA PRO A 317 -25.56 15.78 -16.00
C PRO A 317 -25.00 15.02 -14.79
N PRO A 318 -24.34 13.86 -14.93
CA PRO A 318 -23.73 13.20 -13.78
C PRO A 318 -22.54 13.99 -13.22
N ALA A 319 -21.78 14.68 -14.07
CA ALA A 319 -20.74 15.59 -13.59
C ALA A 319 -21.34 16.70 -12.70
N ARG A 320 -22.48 17.31 -13.07
CA ARG A 320 -23.16 18.28 -12.18
C ARG A 320 -23.55 17.68 -10.84
N ALA A 321 -23.98 16.41 -10.80
CA ALA A 321 -24.26 15.71 -9.54
C ALA A 321 -22.98 15.52 -8.70
N LEU A 322 -21.88 15.08 -9.33
CA LEU A 322 -20.57 14.96 -8.68
C LEU A 322 -20.08 16.31 -8.14
N ARG A 323 -20.11 17.36 -8.98
CA ARG A 323 -19.76 18.73 -8.59
C ARG A 323 -20.57 19.16 -7.38
N ALA A 324 -21.89 18.98 -7.40
CA ALA A 324 -22.77 19.39 -6.33
C ALA A 324 -22.46 18.69 -5.00
N VAL A 325 -22.19 17.38 -5.00
CA VAL A 325 -21.83 16.69 -3.74
C VAL A 325 -20.46 17.08 -3.22
N VAL A 326 -19.48 17.26 -4.11
CA VAL A 326 -18.11 17.66 -3.74
C VAL A 326 -18.15 19.08 -3.15
N THR A 327 -18.73 20.03 -3.86
CA THR A 327 -18.76 21.44 -3.41
C THR A 327 -19.71 21.64 -2.24
N GLY A 328 -20.81 20.87 -2.17
CA GLY A 328 -21.72 20.86 -1.02
C GLY A 328 -21.07 20.33 0.26
N ALA A 329 -20.00 19.56 0.15
CA ALA A 329 -19.17 19.14 1.28
C ALA A 329 -18.01 20.10 1.60
N GLY A 330 -17.97 21.28 0.97
CA GLY A 330 -16.94 22.31 1.19
C GLY A 330 -15.61 22.06 0.48
N MET A 331 -15.54 21.07 -0.43
CA MET A 331 -14.37 20.85 -1.28
C MET A 331 -14.39 21.77 -2.51
N PRO A 332 -13.21 22.07 -3.11
CA PRO A 332 -13.14 22.92 -4.30
C PRO A 332 -13.83 22.28 -5.51
N LEU A 333 -14.14 23.12 -6.51
CA LEU A 333 -14.62 22.66 -7.82
C LEU A 333 -13.64 21.62 -8.39
N PRO A 334 -14.11 20.43 -8.81
CA PRO A 334 -13.23 19.43 -9.41
C PRO A 334 -12.51 19.97 -10.65
N ARG A 335 -11.23 19.63 -10.80
CA ARG A 335 -10.46 19.98 -12.01
C ARG A 335 -11.08 19.31 -13.23
N GLY A 336 -11.06 19.97 -14.38
CA GLY A 336 -11.71 19.47 -15.61
C GLY A 336 -13.21 19.79 -15.68
N MET A 337 -13.70 20.60 -14.73
CA MET A 337 -15.09 21.02 -14.66
C MET A 337 -15.26 22.54 -14.58
N THR A 338 -16.46 23.02 -14.88
CA THR A 338 -16.90 24.42 -14.73
C THR A 338 -18.19 24.51 -13.90
N TRP A 339 -18.58 25.72 -13.49
CA TRP A 339 -19.86 26.02 -12.82
C TRP A 339 -21.05 26.05 -13.77
N GLU A 340 -20.80 26.14 -15.08
CA GLU A 340 -21.82 26.21 -16.11
C GLU A 340 -22.65 24.91 -16.23
N PHE A 341 -23.68 24.96 -17.07
CA PHE A 341 -24.53 23.82 -17.38
C PHE A 341 -23.73 22.69 -18.05
N HIS A 342 -22.83 23.04 -18.98
CA HIS A 342 -21.88 22.12 -19.61
C HIS A 342 -20.69 21.88 -18.66
N ALA A 343 -20.94 21.05 -17.66
CA ALA A 343 -20.06 20.94 -16.51
C ALA A 343 -18.70 20.25 -16.77
N VAL A 344 -18.54 19.51 -17.87
CA VAL A 344 -17.26 18.86 -18.23
C VAL A 344 -16.60 19.67 -19.33
N LEU A 345 -15.37 20.11 -19.10
CA LEU A 345 -14.60 20.86 -20.09
C LEU A 345 -14.18 19.98 -21.27
N PHE A 346 -14.18 20.52 -22.48
CA PHE A 346 -13.64 19.82 -23.65
C PHE A 346 -12.17 19.45 -23.45
N GLY A 347 -11.76 18.30 -24.02
CA GLY A 347 -10.42 17.75 -23.85
C GLY A 347 -10.21 16.97 -22.54
N PHE A 348 -11.15 17.00 -21.60
CA PHE A 348 -11.08 16.21 -20.37
C PHE A 348 -11.86 14.90 -20.49
N ASN A 349 -11.19 13.79 -20.20
CA ASN A 349 -11.87 12.49 -20.07
C ASN A 349 -12.82 12.51 -18.84
N PRO A 350 -14.10 12.11 -18.96
CA PRO A 350 -15.05 12.22 -17.85
C PRO A 350 -14.74 11.32 -16.64
N ALA A 351 -13.93 10.28 -16.80
CA ALA A 351 -13.47 9.45 -15.70
C ALA A 351 -12.09 9.91 -15.17
N THR A 352 -11.08 9.98 -16.04
CA THR A 352 -9.68 10.16 -15.62
C THR A 352 -9.17 11.60 -15.69
N GLY A 353 -9.81 12.44 -16.50
CA GLY A 353 -9.47 13.85 -16.67
C GLY A 353 -9.98 14.71 -15.53
N ILE A 354 -11.13 14.35 -14.96
CA ILE A 354 -11.70 15.04 -13.80
C ILE A 354 -10.95 14.62 -12.53
N LYS A 355 -10.52 15.61 -11.72
CA LYS A 355 -9.87 15.36 -10.42
C LYS A 355 -10.67 15.99 -9.28
N VAL A 356 -11.01 15.19 -8.28
CA VAL A 356 -11.65 15.66 -7.05
C VAL A 356 -10.58 15.75 -5.96
N LYS A 357 -10.42 16.93 -5.36
CA LYS A 357 -9.47 17.16 -4.27
C LYS A 357 -10.16 17.08 -2.92
N ASN A 358 -9.72 16.16 -2.07
CA ASN A 358 -10.19 16.08 -0.69
C ASN A 358 -9.35 17.00 0.21
N THR A 359 -9.89 18.16 0.56
CA THR A 359 -9.26 19.12 1.48
C THR A 359 -9.59 18.85 2.95
N GLY A 360 -10.39 17.83 3.24
CA GLY A 360 -10.78 17.44 4.59
C GLY A 360 -9.71 16.59 5.29
N LYS A 361 -9.95 16.33 6.59
CA LYS A 361 -9.08 15.51 7.45
C LYS A 361 -9.30 14.00 7.32
N TYR A 362 -10.42 13.59 6.74
CA TYR A 362 -10.87 12.20 6.69
C TYR A 362 -11.04 11.74 5.24
N PRO A 363 -10.82 10.45 4.91
CA PRO A 363 -11.13 9.93 3.59
C PRO A 363 -12.59 10.16 3.24
N VAL A 364 -12.85 10.35 1.95
CA VAL A 364 -14.22 10.49 1.43
C VAL A 364 -14.52 9.44 0.39
N LEU A 365 -15.73 8.88 0.45
CA LEU A 365 -16.24 7.88 -0.48
C LEU A 365 -17.33 8.53 -1.35
N ILE A 366 -17.13 8.48 -2.67
CA ILE A 366 -18.11 8.88 -3.68
C ILE A 366 -18.96 7.68 -4.06
N GLU A 367 -20.28 7.81 -3.92
CA GLU A 367 -21.24 6.85 -4.45
C GLU A 367 -22.11 7.52 -5.50
N MET A 368 -22.20 6.89 -6.67
CA MET A 368 -22.99 7.38 -7.79
C MET A 368 -23.74 6.23 -8.44
N TRP A 369 -25.00 6.48 -8.79
CA TRP A 369 -25.81 5.50 -9.51
C TRP A 369 -26.87 6.21 -10.35
N THR A 370 -27.51 5.44 -11.22
CA THR A 370 -28.55 5.96 -12.12
C THR A 370 -29.78 5.09 -12.09
N THR A 371 -30.95 5.67 -12.36
CA THR A 371 -32.19 4.94 -12.62
C THR A 371 -32.86 5.44 -13.90
N GLY A 372 -33.77 4.66 -14.49
CA GLY A 372 -34.47 5.01 -15.72
C GLY A 372 -33.65 4.81 -17.01
N SER A 373 -34.19 5.30 -18.13
CA SER A 373 -33.65 5.10 -19.48
C SER A 373 -33.88 6.30 -20.40
N GLY A 374 -33.08 6.37 -21.47
CA GLY A 374 -33.10 7.47 -22.44
C GLY A 374 -33.01 8.84 -21.76
N ALA A 375 -33.75 9.82 -22.28
CA ALA A 375 -33.86 11.15 -21.70
C ALA A 375 -34.34 11.17 -20.23
N GLY A 376 -35.06 10.13 -19.79
CA GLY A 376 -35.60 9.97 -18.44
C GLY A 376 -34.59 9.45 -17.41
N THR A 377 -33.32 9.26 -17.77
CA THR A 377 -32.29 8.82 -16.82
C THR A 377 -32.08 9.85 -15.71
N LYS A 378 -32.25 9.40 -14.47
CA LYS A 378 -31.96 10.13 -13.23
C LYS A 378 -30.60 9.72 -12.71
N ILE A 379 -29.82 10.69 -12.23
CA ILE A 379 -28.49 10.49 -11.69
C ILE A 379 -28.48 10.89 -10.22
N TYR A 380 -27.95 10.03 -9.38
CA TYR A 380 -27.80 10.24 -7.95
C TYR A 380 -26.32 10.25 -7.59
N ALA A 381 -25.95 11.13 -6.67
CA ALA A 381 -24.64 11.16 -6.08
C ALA A 381 -24.77 11.33 -4.57
N ARG A 382 -23.91 10.64 -3.82
CA ARG A 382 -23.72 10.82 -2.39
C ARG A 382 -22.23 10.88 -2.10
N LEU A 383 -21.90 11.66 -1.08
CA LEU A 383 -20.55 11.74 -0.56
C LEU A 383 -20.58 11.42 0.91
N TYR A 384 -19.72 10.49 1.30
CA TYR A 384 -19.58 10.04 2.66
C TYR A 384 -18.18 10.37 3.18
N ARG A 385 -18.11 10.74 4.45
CA ARG A 385 -16.87 10.83 5.22
C ARG A 385 -16.66 9.52 5.96
N LEU A 386 -15.45 8.99 5.90
CA LEU A 386 -15.05 7.79 6.64
C LEU A 386 -14.31 8.24 7.89
N GLU A 387 -14.94 8.10 9.05
CA GLU A 387 -14.40 8.56 10.35
C GLU A 387 -14.00 7.35 11.19
N PRO A 388 -12.84 7.36 11.88
CA PRO A 388 -12.53 6.34 12.88
C PRO A 388 -13.60 6.33 13.99
N VAL A 389 -13.88 5.15 14.53
CA VAL A 389 -14.84 4.92 15.63
C VAL A 389 -14.20 5.23 16.97
#